data_AF-A0A3C1RUC2-F1
#
_entry.id   AF-A0A3C1RUC2-F1
#
_cell.length_a   1.000
_cell.length_b   1.000
_cell.length_c   1.000
_cell.angle_alpha   90.00
_cell.angle_beta   90.00
_cell.angle_gamma   90.00
#
_symmetry.space_group_name_H-M   'P 1'
#
loop_
_entity.id
_entity.type
_entity.pdbx_description
1 polymer ?
#
loop_
_entity_poly.entity_id
_entity_poly.type
_entity_poly.pdbx_seq_one_letter_code
_entity_poly.pdbx_strand_id
1 'polypeptide(L)'
;RWFSLTPKQREKFVPLCPDFVVELRSATDSLKSLQDKMNEYRENGAKLGWLIDPKHKQVEIYRPQQEVEILENPTILSGEDILPGFILDLTLIW
;
A
#
# COMPACT_ATOMS: atom_id res chain seq x y z
N ARG A 1 9.17 13.15 -9.06
CA ARG A 1 8.95 12.17 -10.17
C ARG A 1 7.82 12.62 -11.10
N TRP A 2 6.70 13.15 -10.60
CA TRP A 2 5.61 13.64 -11.45
C TRP A 2 6.01 14.70 -12.50
N PHE A 3 6.79 15.70 -12.10
CA PHE A 3 7.17 16.81 -12.99
C PHE A 3 8.18 16.45 -14.09
N SER A 4 8.76 15.24 -14.07
CA SER A 4 9.61 14.75 -15.17
C SER A 4 8.81 14.12 -16.31
N LEU A 5 7.49 14.00 -16.19
CA LEU A 5 6.62 13.45 -17.23
C LEU A 5 6.18 14.53 -18.24
N THR A 6 6.03 14.12 -19.49
CA THR A 6 5.40 14.95 -20.52
C THR A 6 3.91 15.16 -20.23
N PRO A 7 3.28 16.23 -20.73
CA PRO A 7 1.82 16.43 -20.61
C PRO A 7 1.01 15.20 -21.04
N LYS A 8 1.35 14.60 -22.19
CA LYS A 8 0.68 13.40 -22.73
C LYS A 8 0.80 12.16 -21.83
N GLN A 9 1.91 12.01 -21.10
CA GLN A 9 2.07 10.93 -20.12
C GLN A 9 1.23 11.15 -18.86
N ARG A 10 0.96 12.41 -18.49
CA ARG A 10 0.15 12.76 -17.32
C ARG A 10 -1.36 12.60 -17.55
N GLU A 11 -1.81 12.54 -18.80
CA GLU A 11 -3.21 12.36 -19.20
C GLU A 11 -3.64 10.89 -19.34
N LYS A 12 -2.70 9.95 -19.25
CA LYS A 12 -2.95 8.51 -19.40
C LYS A 12 -2.52 7.75 -18.15
N PHE A 13 -2.48 6.42 -18.23
CA PHE A 13 -1.82 5.60 -17.22
C PHE A 13 -0.39 6.08 -17.03
N VAL A 14 -0.14 6.60 -15.83
CA VAL A 14 1.11 7.25 -15.47
C VAL A 14 2.20 6.18 -15.42
N PRO A 15 3.30 6.31 -16.19
CA PRO A 15 4.37 5.33 -16.20
C PRO A 15 5.30 5.52 -14.99
N LEU A 16 4.73 5.56 -13.79
CA LEU A 16 5.44 5.72 -12.52
C LEU A 16 4.83 4.79 -11.47
N CYS A 17 5.69 4.14 -10.71
CA CYS A 17 5.28 3.51 -9.46
C CYS A 17 5.02 4.58 -8.38
N PRO A 18 3.87 4.56 -7.68
CA PRO A 18 3.61 5.44 -6.55
C PRO A 18 4.63 5.25 -5.42
N ASP A 19 4.85 6.29 -4.61
CA ASP A 19 5.67 6.15 -3.40
C ASP A 19 4.91 5.41 -2.28
N PHE A 20 3.58 5.48 -2.26
CA PHE A 20 2.69 4.82 -1.30
C PHE A 20 1.52 4.14 -2.01
N VAL A 21 1.18 2.92 -1.60
CA VAL A 21 0.04 2.13 -2.10
C VAL A 21 -0.78 1.52 -0.96
N VAL A 22 -2.08 1.37 -1.17
CA VAL A 22 -2.98 0.66 -0.23
C VAL A 22 -3.85 -0.29 -1.03
N GLU A 23 -3.91 -1.54 -0.58
CA GLU A 23 -4.87 -2.53 -1.03
C GLU A 23 -5.77 -2.90 0.15
N LEU A 24 -7.09 -2.82 -0.06
CA LEU A 24 -8.09 -3.25 0.90
C LEU A 24 -8.72 -4.55 0.38
N ARG A 25 -8.49 -5.65 1.09
CA ARG A 25 -9.01 -6.96 0.69
C ARG A 25 -10.53 -7.00 0.76
N SER A 26 -11.18 -7.28 -0.36
CA SER A 26 -12.63 -7.48 -0.41
C SER A 26 -13.06 -8.91 -0.04
N ALA A 27 -14.38 -9.12 0.04
CA ALA A 27 -14.98 -10.42 0.34
C ALA A 27 -14.61 -11.51 -0.70
N THR A 28 -14.36 -11.14 -1.95
CA THR A 28 -14.08 -12.09 -3.04
C THR A 28 -12.59 -12.23 -3.35
N ASP A 29 -11.74 -11.37 -2.80
CA ASP A 29 -10.32 -11.38 -3.12
C ASP A 29 -9.56 -12.54 -2.47
N SER A 30 -8.67 -13.12 -3.26
CA SER A 30 -7.64 -14.04 -2.80
C SER A 30 -6.53 -13.27 -2.10
N LEU A 31 -6.18 -13.69 -0.88
CA LEU A 31 -5.06 -13.08 -0.13
C LEU A 31 -3.75 -13.19 -0.91
N LYS A 32 -3.47 -14.37 -1.46
CA LYS A 32 -2.24 -14.62 -2.21
C LYS A 32 -2.11 -13.71 -3.43
N SER A 33 -3.20 -13.49 -4.15
CA SER A 33 -3.20 -12.58 -5.31
C SER A 33 -2.89 -11.13 -4.91
N LEU A 34 -3.37 -10.69 -3.74
CA LEU A 34 -3.06 -9.35 -3.24
C LEU A 34 -1.61 -9.26 -2.76
N GLN A 35 -1.11 -10.27 -2.04
CA GLN A 35 0.30 -10.34 -1.65
C GLN A 35 1.25 -10.30 -2.86
N ASP A 36 0.91 -11.02 -3.93
CA ASP A 36 1.69 -10.99 -5.18
C ASP A 36 1.68 -9.59 -5.81
N LYS A 37 0.53 -8.91 -5.80
CA LYS A 37 0.40 -7.50 -6.25
C LYS A 37 1.19 -6.53 -5.38
N MET A 38 1.20 -6.71 -4.06
CA MET A 38 2.01 -5.90 -3.13
C MET A 38 3.51 -6.09 -3.38
N ASN A 39 3.94 -7.32 -3.68
CA ASN A 39 5.33 -7.59 -4.09
C ASN A 39 5.66 -6.88 -5.41
N GLU A 40 4.76 -6.94 -6.41
CA GLU A 40 4.94 -6.21 -7.67
C GLU A 40 5.12 -4.69 -7.42
N TYR A 41 4.30 -4.08 -6.56
CA TYR A 41 4.48 -2.66 -6.21
C TYR A 41 5.84 -2.39 -5.56
N ARG A 42 6.24 -3.22 -4.60
CA ARG A 42 7.54 -3.09 -3.90
C ARG A 42 8.72 -3.23 -4.87
N GLU A 43 8.68 -4.21 -5.77
CA GLU A 43 9.71 -4.43 -6.80
C GLU A 43 9.79 -3.28 -7.81
N ASN A 44 8.66 -2.64 -8.11
CA ASN A 44 8.60 -1.46 -8.98
C ASN A 44 8.95 -0.13 -8.29
N GLY A 45 9.27 -0.18 -6.99
CA GLY A 45 9.83 0.95 -6.24
C GLY A 45 8.85 1.70 -5.32
N ALA A 46 7.71 1.09 -4.96
CA ALA A 46 6.88 1.60 -3.88
C ALA A 46 7.67 1.59 -2.56
N LYS A 47 7.54 2.66 -1.77
CA LYS A 47 8.30 2.84 -0.52
C LYS A 47 7.53 2.43 0.71
N LEU A 48 6.22 2.50 0.66
CA LEU A 48 5.32 2.01 1.69
C LEU A 48 4.09 1.38 1.03
N GLY A 49 3.72 0.19 1.46
CA GLY A 49 2.50 -0.48 1.01
C GLY A 49 1.73 -1.06 2.18
N TRP A 50 0.42 -0.86 2.20
CA TRP A 50 -0.47 -1.51 3.17
C TRP A 50 -1.40 -2.48 2.44
N LEU A 51 -1.42 -3.74 2.89
CA LEU A 51 -2.49 -4.67 2.57
C LEU A 51 -3.35 -4.85 3.82
N ILE A 52 -4.54 -4.27 3.79
CA ILE A 52 -5.51 -4.33 4.89
C ILE A 52 -6.40 -5.53 4.62
N ASP A 53 -6.43 -6.49 5.54
CA ASP A 53 -7.30 -7.66 5.52
C ASP A 53 -8.35 -7.58 6.64
N PRO A 54 -9.54 -7.01 6.37
CA PRO A 54 -10.62 -6.93 7.36
C PRO A 54 -11.13 -8.29 7.83
N LYS A 55 -10.98 -9.36 7.02
CA LYS A 55 -11.48 -10.70 7.36
C LYS A 55 -10.71 -11.29 8.53
N HIS A 56 -9.40 -11.05 8.56
CA HIS A 56 -8.51 -11.49 9.65
C HIS A 56 -8.19 -10.36 10.64
N LYS A 57 -8.66 -9.14 10.37
CA LYS A 57 -8.28 -7.91 11.07
C LYS A 57 -6.77 -7.76 11.13
N GLN A 58 -6.11 -7.92 10.00
CA GLN A 58 -4.67 -7.83 9.88
C GLN A 58 -4.27 -6.74 8.91
N VAL A 59 -3.09 -6.17 9.12
CA VAL A 59 -2.44 -5.30 8.14
C VAL A 59 -1.05 -5.85 7.88
N GLU A 60 -0.74 -6.10 6.62
CA GLU A 60 0.62 -6.36 6.17
C GLU A 60 1.25 -5.06 5.67
N ILE A 61 2.44 -4.72 6.16
CA ILE A 61 3.19 -3.53 5.79
C ILE A 61 4.41 -3.93 4.98
N TYR A 62 4.48 -3.39 3.77
CA TYR A 62 5.52 -3.64 2.79
C TYR A 62 6.47 -2.44 2.71
N ARG A 63 7.76 -2.68 2.97
CA ARG A 63 8.83 -1.69 2.82
C ARG A 63 9.96 -2.25 1.94
N PRO A 64 10.72 -1.41 1.23
CA PRO A 64 11.86 -1.86 0.43
C PRO A 64 12.90 -2.60 1.28
N GLN A 65 13.37 -3.76 0.78
CA GLN A 65 14.45 -4.54 1.38
C GLN A 65 14.21 -4.96 2.84
N GLN A 66 12.95 -5.02 3.26
CA GLN A 66 12.55 -5.47 4.59
C GLN A 66 11.58 -6.65 4.48
N GLU A 67 11.56 -7.48 5.52
CA GLU A 67 10.50 -8.46 5.70
C GLU A 67 9.14 -7.77 5.83
N VAL A 68 8.08 -8.47 5.43
CA VAL A 68 6.72 -7.96 5.57
C VAL A 68 6.39 -7.95 7.06
N GLU A 69 6.05 -6.77 7.58
CA GLU A 69 5.58 -6.61 8.95
C GLU A 69 4.08 -6.91 9.00
N ILE A 70 3.64 -7.70 9.98
CA ILE A 70 2.23 -8.05 10.16
C ILE A 70 1.76 -7.48 11.48
N LEU A 71 0.73 -6.64 11.41
CA LEU A 71 0.05 -6.10 12.58
C LEU A 71 -1.29 -6.81 12.79
N GLU A 72 -1.49 -7.31 14.00
CA GLU A 72 -2.71 -7.97 14.44
C GLU A 72 -3.67 -6.93 15.04
N ASN A 73 -4.85 -6.80 14.43
CA ASN A 73 -5.94 -5.91 14.83
C ASN A 73 -5.50 -4.48 15.22
N PRO A 74 -4.68 -3.79 14.41
CA PRO A 74 -4.26 -2.43 14.73
C PRO A 74 -5.46 -1.47 14.71
N THR A 75 -5.44 -0.45 15.56
CA THR A 75 -6.48 0.61 15.51
C THR A 75 -6.06 1.79 14.64
N ILE A 76 -4.76 1.97 14.42
CA ILE A 76 -4.19 3.05 13.63
C ILE A 76 -3.00 2.58 12.78
N LEU A 77 -2.75 3.27 11.67
CA LEU A 77 -1.52 3.15 10.87
C LEU A 77 -0.90 4.53 10.65
N SER A 78 0.42 4.61 10.76
CA SER A 78 1.20 5.81 10.44
C SER A 78 1.70 5.75 9.00
N GLY A 79 1.60 6.86 8.29
CA GLY A 79 2.20 7.06 6.97
C GLY A 79 3.74 7.13 6.98
N GLU A 80 4.36 7.07 8.16
CA GLU A 80 5.81 7.10 8.37
C GLU A 80 6.45 8.32 7.68
N ASP A 81 7.70 8.17 7.23
CA ASP A 81 8.42 9.22 6.51
C ASP A 81 7.91 9.41 5.06
N ILE A 82 7.04 8.53 4.57
CA ILE A 82 6.49 8.59 3.21
C ILE A 82 5.30 9.56 3.14
N LEU A 83 4.45 9.55 4.16
CA LEU A 83 3.35 10.49 4.36
C LEU A 83 3.46 11.10 5.78
N PRO A 84 4.37 12.07 6.00
CA PRO A 84 4.63 12.62 7.32
C PRO A 84 3.37 13.18 7.99
N GLY A 85 3.09 12.71 9.21
CA GLY A 85 1.95 13.14 10.00
C GLY A 85 0.60 12.54 9.59
N PHE A 86 0.56 11.71 8.55
CA PHE A 86 -0.66 10.99 8.18
C PHE A 86 -0.91 9.82 9.14
N ILE A 87 -2.12 9.74 9.67
CA ILE A 87 -2.62 8.62 10.47
C ILE A 87 -3.92 8.14 9.85
N LEU A 88 -4.01 6.85 9.56
CA LEU A 88 -5.26 6.18 9.18
C LEU A 88 -5.86 5.51 10.41
N ASP A 89 -7.07 5.92 10.79
CA ASP A 89 -7.88 5.24 11.80
C ASP A 89 -8.61 4.04 11.15
N LEU A 90 -8.33 2.84 11.65
CA LEU A 90 -8.89 1.58 11.13
C LEU A 90 -10.16 1.14 11.86
N THR A 91 -10.59 1.86 12.90
CA THR A 91 -11.80 1.48 13.66
C THR A 91 -13.06 1.44 12.80
N LEU A 92 -13.11 2.23 11.71
CA LEU A 92 -14.22 2.24 10.74
C LEU A 92 -14.12 1.17 9.65
N ILE A 93 -13.00 0.46 9.56
CA ILE A 93 -12.75 -0.57 8.54
C ILE A 93 -13.05 -1.99 9.07
N TRP A 94 -12.98 -2.17 10.39
CA TRP A 94 -13.19 -3.45 11.08
C TRP A 94 -14.64 -3.92 11.19
#